data_AF-A0A497M2S2-F1
#
_entry.id   AF-A0A497M2S2-F1
#
_cell.length_a   1.000
_cell.length_b   1.000
_cell.length_c   1.000
_cell.angle_alpha   90.00
_cell.angle_beta   90.00
_cell.angle_gamma   90.00
#
_symmetry.space_group_name_H-M   'P 1'
#
loop_
_entity.id
_entity.type
_entity.pdbx_description
1 polymer ?
#
loop_
_entity_poly.entity_id
_entity_poly.type
_entity_poly.pdbx_seq_one_letter_code
_entity_poly.pdbx_strand_id
1 'polypeptide(L)'
;MSQTCAIEVEEKNCSLCSVCSSLCPFDAIEVDEEQGKLVLDVEKCQVCGLCFSACPASAIELLYYEPESLLDYVKEQMKKTGFNTLAVVCRGGSPPPSDKTKEFLAQQGFKDYILLRIPCAGRVLPEFYLKALKNGIKKIVVVQCDDDYCRFKRGSETSQKRLMLLNMVLKEL
;
A
#
# COMPACT_ATOMS: atom_id res chain seq x y z
N MET A 1 -29.66 -7.83 0.13
CA MET A 1 -28.73 -7.62 -0.99
C MET A 1 -27.34 -7.74 -0.43
N SER A 2 -26.57 -8.76 -0.85
CA SER A 2 -25.17 -8.90 -0.43
C SER A 2 -24.40 -7.73 -1.05
N GLN A 3 -24.10 -6.71 -0.25
CA GLN A 3 -23.20 -5.64 -0.69
C GLN A 3 -21.82 -6.29 -0.84
N THR A 4 -21.34 -6.41 -2.08
CA THR A 4 -19.97 -6.85 -2.35
C THR A 4 -19.03 -5.80 -1.76
N CYS A 5 -18.51 -6.11 -0.58
CA CYS A 5 -17.62 -5.26 0.17
C CYS A 5 -16.21 -5.35 -0.44
N ALA A 6 -15.50 -4.23 -0.56
CA ALA A 6 -14.13 -4.24 -1.09
C ALA A 6 -13.08 -4.82 -0.11
N ILE A 7 -13.47 -5.05 1.14
CA ILE A 7 -12.65 -5.64 2.19
C ILE A 7 -13.43 -6.75 2.91
N GLU A 8 -12.75 -7.77 3.40
CA GLU A 8 -13.35 -8.81 4.23
C GLU A 8 -12.67 -8.83 5.60
N VAL A 9 -13.43 -9.06 6.67
CA VAL A 9 -12.89 -9.13 8.03
C VAL A 9 -13.02 -10.56 8.52
N GLU A 10 -11.89 -11.18 8.84
CA GLU A 10 -11.82 -12.47 9.48
C GLU A 10 -12.03 -12.28 10.99
N GLU A 11 -13.29 -12.44 11.43
CA GLU A 11 -13.72 -12.19 12.81
C GLU A 11 -12.91 -13.00 13.83
N LYS A 12 -12.50 -14.24 13.50
CA LYS A 12 -11.73 -15.09 14.44
C LYS A 12 -10.35 -14.52 14.78
N ASN A 13 -9.80 -13.68 13.89
CA ASN A 13 -8.50 -13.05 14.07
C ASN A 13 -8.64 -11.61 14.60
N CYS A 14 -9.84 -11.03 14.57
CA CYS A 14 -10.05 -9.63 14.94
C CYS A 14 -10.12 -9.46 16.47
N SER A 15 -9.25 -8.62 17.03
CA SER A 15 -9.23 -8.30 18.47
C SER A 15 -10.05 -7.07 18.85
N LEU A 16 -10.77 -6.45 17.90
CA LEU A 16 -11.52 -5.20 18.09
C LEU A 16 -10.67 -4.02 18.65
N CYS A 17 -9.36 -4.02 18.40
CA CYS A 17 -8.42 -3.00 18.90
C CYS A 17 -8.59 -1.58 18.33
N SER A 18 -9.58 -1.34 17.47
CA SER A 18 -9.92 -0.04 16.87
C SER A 18 -8.86 0.63 15.98
N VAL A 19 -7.66 0.05 15.78
CA VAL A 19 -6.59 0.62 14.92
C VAL A 19 -7.09 0.92 13.50
N CYS A 20 -7.86 0.01 12.90
CA CYS A 20 -8.42 0.20 11.56
C CYS A 20 -9.43 1.35 11.48
N SER A 21 -10.23 1.55 12.54
CA SER A 21 -11.18 2.66 12.66
C SER A 21 -10.45 3.99 12.78
N SER A 22 -9.50 4.11 13.73
CA SER A 22 -8.72 5.35 13.95
C SER A 22 -7.86 5.79 12.75
N LEU A 23 -7.51 4.85 11.87
CA LEU A 23 -6.74 5.16 10.65
C LEU A 23 -7.61 5.48 9.44
N CYS A 24 -8.90 5.14 9.46
CA CYS A 24 -9.79 5.35 8.32
C CYS A 24 -10.03 6.85 8.09
N PRO A 25 -9.55 7.46 6.99
CA PRO A 25 -9.71 8.89 6.76
C PRO A 25 -11.11 9.28 6.22
N PHE A 26 -12.00 8.29 6.15
CA PHE A 26 -13.36 8.41 5.61
C PHE A 26 -14.41 7.92 6.60
N ASP A 27 -14.01 7.60 7.85
CA ASP A 27 -14.91 7.15 8.91
C ASP A 27 -15.82 5.99 8.46
N ALA A 28 -15.26 5.11 7.63
CA ALA A 28 -15.97 3.99 7.04
C ALA A 28 -15.99 2.75 7.93
N ILE A 29 -15.11 2.65 8.94
CA ILE A 29 -14.98 1.48 9.82
C ILE A 29 -15.14 1.92 11.27
N GLU A 30 -15.98 1.19 12.00
CA GLU A 30 -16.26 1.42 13.42
C GLU A 30 -16.30 0.07 14.17
N VAL A 31 -15.98 0.09 15.46
CA VAL A 31 -16.19 -1.06 16.35
C VAL A 31 -17.56 -0.89 17.00
N ASP A 32 -18.47 -1.81 16.73
CA ASP A 32 -19.74 -1.92 17.43
C ASP A 32 -19.51 -2.71 18.72
N GLU A 33 -19.42 -2.01 19.84
CA GLU A 33 -19.17 -2.61 21.16
C GLU A 33 -20.34 -3.47 21.65
N GLU A 34 -21.59 -3.15 21.26
CA GLU A 34 -22.76 -3.91 21.67
C GLU A 34 -22.82 -5.26 20.95
N GLN A 35 -22.48 -5.27 19.66
CA GLN A 35 -22.48 -6.49 18.83
C GLN A 35 -21.13 -7.22 18.85
N GLY A 36 -20.09 -6.60 19.42
CA GLY A 36 -18.75 -7.17 19.50
C GLY A 36 -18.13 -7.44 18.13
N LYS A 37 -18.31 -6.52 17.16
CA LYS A 37 -17.80 -6.71 15.80
C LYS A 37 -17.36 -5.40 15.14
N LEU A 38 -16.60 -5.53 14.05
CA LEU A 38 -16.34 -4.40 13.16
C LEU A 38 -17.52 -4.18 12.22
N VAL A 39 -17.96 -2.93 12.09
CA VAL A 39 -18.97 -2.52 11.13
C VAL A 39 -18.30 -1.66 10.06
N LEU A 40 -18.59 -1.98 8.80
CA LEU A 40 -18.14 -1.18 7.66
C LEU A 40 -19.34 -0.49 7.00
N ASP A 41 -19.23 0.82 6.89
CA ASP A 41 -20.05 1.66 6.01
C ASP A 41 -19.48 1.60 4.58
N VAL A 42 -20.13 0.79 3.74
CA VAL A 42 -19.70 0.57 2.34
C VAL A 42 -19.83 1.84 1.50
N GLU A 43 -20.75 2.74 1.83
CA GLU A 43 -20.95 3.99 1.07
C GLU A 43 -19.81 4.98 1.31
N LYS A 44 -19.21 4.97 2.51
CA LYS A 44 -18.04 5.79 2.83
C LYS A 44 -16.72 5.18 2.34
N CYS A 45 -16.64 3.86 2.22
CA CYS A 45 -15.40 3.15 1.93
C CYS A 45 -14.80 3.52 0.56
N GLN A 46 -13.61 4.12 0.56
CA GLN A 46 -12.88 4.49 -0.68
C GLN A 46 -11.86 3.45 -1.14
N VAL A 47 -11.84 2.24 -0.54
CA VAL A 47 -10.94 1.14 -0.90
C VAL A 47 -9.47 1.56 -0.89
N CYS A 48 -9.08 2.39 0.09
CA CYS A 48 -7.72 2.92 0.19
C CYS A 48 -6.70 1.86 0.64
N GLY A 49 -7.14 0.85 1.39
CA GLY A 49 -6.31 -0.25 1.91
C GLY A 49 -5.50 0.09 3.17
N LEU A 50 -5.76 1.24 3.82
CA LEU A 50 -5.05 1.60 5.05
C LEU A 50 -5.39 0.66 6.20
N CYS A 51 -6.67 0.32 6.38
CA CYS A 51 -7.13 -0.64 7.39
C CYS A 51 -6.45 -2.01 7.23
N PHE A 52 -6.41 -2.55 6.01
CA PHE A 52 -5.68 -3.76 5.65
C PHE A 52 -4.22 -3.69 6.11
N SER A 53 -3.50 -2.64 5.67
CA SER A 53 -2.07 -2.53 5.93
C SER A 53 -1.70 -2.24 7.39
N ALA A 54 -2.67 -1.87 8.22
CA ALA A 54 -2.45 -1.46 9.60
C ALA A 54 -2.99 -2.46 10.61
N CYS A 55 -3.75 -3.47 10.18
CA CYS A 55 -4.29 -4.47 11.08
C CYS A 55 -3.14 -5.33 11.66
N PRO A 56 -2.86 -5.25 12.96
CA PRO A 56 -1.76 -6.01 13.56
C PRO A 56 -2.04 -7.52 13.57
N ALA A 57 -3.31 -7.91 13.53
CA ALA A 57 -3.74 -9.31 13.51
C ALA A 57 -3.92 -9.87 12.10
N SER A 58 -3.66 -9.08 11.05
CA SER A 58 -3.93 -9.45 9.65
C SER A 58 -5.35 -9.98 9.42
N ALA A 59 -6.32 -9.42 10.15
CA ALA A 59 -7.72 -9.85 10.13
C ALA A 59 -8.55 -9.17 9.03
N ILE A 60 -7.94 -8.33 8.20
CA ILE A 60 -8.62 -7.61 7.12
C ILE A 60 -7.98 -8.07 5.81
N GLU A 61 -8.78 -8.47 4.84
CA GLU A 61 -8.36 -8.83 3.49
C GLU A 61 -8.91 -7.84 2.45
N LEU A 62 -8.22 -7.71 1.31
CA LEU A 62 -8.66 -6.89 0.17
C LEU A 62 -9.02 -7.82 -0.99
N LEU A 63 -10.30 -7.93 -1.35
CA LEU A 63 -10.80 -8.93 -2.30
C LEU A 63 -10.19 -8.86 -3.72
N TYR A 64 -9.59 -7.72 -4.09
CA TYR A 64 -9.00 -7.49 -5.42
C TYR A 64 -7.51 -7.11 -5.35
N TYR A 65 -6.83 -7.42 -4.25
CA TYR A 65 -5.43 -7.04 -4.06
C TYR A 65 -4.69 -8.10 -3.25
N GLU A 66 -3.95 -8.94 -3.96
CA GLU A 66 -3.07 -9.93 -3.36
C GLU A 66 -1.62 -9.38 -3.35
N PRO A 67 -1.02 -9.12 -2.18
CA PRO A 67 0.35 -8.59 -2.09
C PRO A 67 1.39 -9.46 -2.80
N GLU A 68 1.23 -10.77 -2.75
CA GLU A 68 2.11 -11.77 -3.37
C GLU A 68 2.20 -11.58 -4.89
N SER A 69 1.06 -11.26 -5.54
CA SER A 69 1.00 -10.99 -6.98
C SER A 69 1.92 -9.83 -7.42
N LEU A 70 2.17 -8.85 -6.54
CA LEU A 70 3.07 -7.74 -6.80
C LEU A 70 4.52 -8.21 -6.85
N LEU A 71 4.91 -9.10 -5.94
CA LEU A 71 6.26 -9.65 -5.91
C LEU A 71 6.52 -10.52 -7.13
N ASP A 72 5.54 -11.31 -7.54
CA ASP A 72 5.68 -12.16 -8.72
C ASP A 72 5.77 -11.34 -10.00
N TYR A 73 4.99 -10.27 -10.13
CA TYR A 73 5.18 -9.27 -11.17
C TYR A 73 6.60 -8.70 -11.16
N VAL A 74 7.12 -8.27 -10.00
CA VAL A 74 8.46 -7.70 -9.91
C VAL A 74 9.53 -8.71 -10.33
N LYS A 75 9.46 -9.96 -9.85
CA LYS A 75 10.39 -11.03 -10.24
C LYS A 75 10.35 -11.30 -11.75
N GLU A 76 9.16 -11.33 -12.34
CA GLU A 76 9.00 -11.52 -13.77
C GLU A 76 9.63 -10.36 -14.56
N GLN A 77 9.43 -9.12 -14.13
CA GLN A 77 10.05 -7.95 -14.76
C GLN A 77 11.57 -7.94 -14.59
N MET A 78 12.10 -8.38 -13.45
CA MET A 78 13.54 -8.54 -13.24
C MET A 78 14.13 -9.54 -14.26
N LYS A 79 13.46 -10.67 -14.49
CA LYS A 79 13.89 -11.67 -15.48
C LYS A 79 13.84 -11.14 -16.91
N LYS A 80 12.80 -10.36 -17.26
CA LYS A 80 12.62 -9.81 -18.61
C LYS A 80 13.58 -8.67 -18.94
N THR A 81 13.86 -7.80 -17.98
CA THR A 81 14.61 -6.55 -18.22
C THR A 81 16.05 -6.60 -17.73
N GLY A 82 16.37 -7.48 -16.77
CA GLY A 82 17.65 -7.49 -16.05
C GLY A 82 17.78 -6.35 -15.04
N PHE A 83 16.75 -5.51 -14.88
CA PHE A 83 16.80 -4.36 -13.98
C PHE A 83 16.63 -4.78 -12.51
N ASN A 84 17.30 -4.06 -11.62
CA ASN A 84 17.26 -4.28 -10.17
C ASN A 84 16.85 -3.04 -9.38
N THR A 85 16.42 -1.98 -10.06
CA THR A 85 15.78 -0.82 -9.42
C THR A 85 14.26 -0.97 -9.57
N LEU A 86 13.53 -0.79 -8.47
CA LEU A 86 12.08 -0.85 -8.42
C LEU A 86 11.51 0.55 -8.16
N ALA A 87 10.68 1.04 -9.07
CA ALA A 87 9.89 2.25 -8.89
C ALA A 87 8.45 1.87 -8.53
N VAL A 88 8.07 2.06 -7.27
CA VAL A 88 6.71 1.85 -6.77
C VAL A 88 5.93 3.16 -6.85
N VAL A 89 4.90 3.22 -7.70
CA VAL A 89 4.27 4.49 -8.08
C VAL A 89 2.78 4.47 -7.76
N CYS A 90 2.33 5.43 -6.94
CA CYS A 90 0.91 5.66 -6.68
C CYS A 90 0.18 6.07 -7.96
N ARG A 91 -0.98 5.46 -8.22
CA ARG A 91 -1.88 5.91 -9.30
C ARG A 91 -2.33 7.36 -9.14
N GLY A 92 -2.42 7.87 -7.89
CA GLY A 92 -2.75 9.27 -7.61
C GLY A 92 -1.64 10.27 -7.90
N GLY A 93 -0.37 9.90 -7.68
CA GLY A 93 0.77 10.81 -7.90
C GLY A 93 1.08 11.09 -9.37
N SER A 94 0.57 10.24 -10.27
CA SER A 94 0.70 10.41 -11.72
C SER A 94 -0.40 9.62 -12.44
N PRO A 95 -1.59 10.20 -12.63
CA PRO A 95 -2.66 9.56 -13.37
C PRO A 95 -2.22 9.37 -14.84
N PRO A 96 -2.47 8.20 -15.48
CA PRO A 96 -2.34 8.09 -16.93
C PRO A 96 -3.25 9.14 -17.61
N PRO A 97 -2.85 9.74 -18.74
CA PRO A 97 -1.68 9.44 -19.56
C PRO A 97 -0.41 10.25 -19.20
N SER A 98 -0.30 10.82 -17.99
CA SER A 98 0.86 11.67 -17.67
C SER A 98 2.19 10.88 -17.66
N ASP A 99 3.14 11.29 -18.52
CA ASP A 99 4.53 10.80 -18.50
C ASP A 99 5.37 11.47 -17.39
N LYS A 100 4.75 12.32 -16.56
CA LYS A 100 5.38 13.02 -15.44
C LYS A 100 6.18 12.12 -14.50
N THR A 101 5.74 10.88 -14.27
CA THR A 101 6.51 9.91 -13.48
C THR A 101 7.84 9.56 -14.14
N LYS A 102 7.84 9.32 -15.46
CA LYS A 102 9.06 8.98 -16.19
C LYS A 102 10.02 10.16 -16.24
N GLU A 103 9.48 11.36 -16.49
CA GLU A 103 10.25 12.60 -16.47
C GLU A 103 10.88 12.84 -15.09
N PHE A 104 10.09 12.71 -14.03
CA PHE A 104 10.57 12.83 -12.66
C PHE A 104 11.67 11.80 -12.35
N LEU A 105 11.44 10.53 -12.66
CA LEU A 105 12.44 9.48 -12.44
C LEU A 105 13.72 9.73 -13.24
N ALA A 106 13.59 10.18 -14.50
CA ALA A 106 14.73 10.52 -15.34
C ALA A 106 15.52 11.72 -14.78
N GLN A 107 14.84 12.76 -14.28
CA GLN A 107 15.48 13.91 -13.62
C GLN A 107 16.23 13.51 -12.35
N GLN A 108 15.73 12.50 -11.64
CA GLN A 108 16.41 11.92 -10.47
C GLN A 108 17.49 10.89 -10.85
N GLY A 109 17.78 10.72 -12.14
CA GLY A 109 18.84 9.83 -12.66
C GLY A 109 18.44 8.36 -12.78
N PHE A 110 17.17 8.01 -12.61
CA PHE A 110 16.66 6.64 -12.80
C PHE A 110 16.29 6.41 -14.27
N LYS A 111 17.11 5.59 -14.95
CA LYS A 111 16.88 5.21 -16.37
C LYS A 111 16.43 3.76 -16.52
N ASP A 112 17.00 2.87 -15.71
CA ASP A 112 16.75 1.43 -15.76
C ASP A 112 16.02 0.98 -14.50
N TYR A 113 14.70 0.86 -14.58
CA TYR A 113 13.85 0.49 -13.45
C TYR A 113 12.64 -0.31 -13.88
N ILE A 114 12.12 -1.10 -12.93
CA ILE A 114 10.85 -1.80 -13.02
C ILE A 114 9.78 -0.86 -12.49
N LEU A 115 8.76 -0.57 -13.29
CA LEU A 115 7.65 0.29 -12.88
C LEU A 115 6.51 -0.54 -12.29
N LEU A 116 6.29 -0.45 -10.99
CA LEU A 116 5.16 -1.07 -10.30
C LEU A 116 4.11 -0.02 -9.95
N ARG A 117 2.96 -0.04 -10.64
CA ARG A 117 1.85 0.88 -10.37
C ARG A 117 0.88 0.29 -9.36
N ILE A 118 0.69 0.98 -8.24
CA ILE A 118 -0.21 0.59 -7.16
C ILE A 118 -1.25 1.67 -6.90
N PRO A 119 -2.44 1.34 -6.35
CA PRO A 119 -3.44 2.37 -6.14
C PRO A 119 -3.03 3.39 -5.05
N CYS A 120 -2.29 2.97 -4.02
CA CYS A 120 -1.74 3.83 -2.98
C CYS A 120 -0.52 3.20 -2.31
N ALA A 121 0.55 3.96 -2.05
CA ALA A 121 1.71 3.49 -1.31
C ALA A 121 1.39 3.18 0.16
N GLY A 122 0.43 3.89 0.76
CA GLY A 122 0.00 3.64 2.13
C GLY A 122 -0.60 2.26 2.40
N ARG A 123 -1.06 1.53 1.36
CA ARG A 123 -1.54 0.15 1.52
C ARG A 123 -0.42 -0.90 1.43
N VAL A 124 0.76 -0.50 0.97
CA VAL A 124 1.88 -1.44 0.78
C VAL A 124 2.52 -1.72 2.12
N LEU A 125 2.55 -3.01 2.44
CA LEU A 125 3.14 -3.55 3.66
C LEU A 125 4.67 -3.43 3.64
N PRO A 126 5.35 -3.07 4.76
CA PRO A 126 6.82 -3.07 4.86
C PRO A 126 7.47 -4.38 4.39
N GLU A 127 6.80 -5.50 4.63
CA GLU A 127 7.22 -6.85 4.25
C GLU A 127 7.38 -7.00 2.74
N PHE A 128 6.58 -6.31 1.94
CA PHE A 128 6.74 -6.30 0.48
C PHE A 128 8.11 -5.75 0.08
N TYR A 129 8.51 -4.62 0.66
CA TYR A 129 9.79 -3.99 0.35
C TYR A 129 10.98 -4.87 0.79
N LEU A 130 10.89 -5.47 1.99
CA LEU A 130 11.88 -6.42 2.48
C LEU A 130 12.00 -7.65 1.58
N LYS A 131 10.86 -8.24 1.18
CA LYS A 131 10.82 -9.37 0.24
C LYS A 131 11.40 -8.96 -1.12
N ALA A 132 11.11 -7.76 -1.63
CA ALA A 132 11.67 -7.28 -2.90
C ALA A 132 13.20 -7.17 -2.83
N LEU A 133 13.74 -6.58 -1.76
CA LEU A 133 15.19 -6.50 -1.53
C LEU A 133 15.82 -7.89 -1.44
N LYS A 134 15.23 -8.81 -0.66
CA LYS A 134 15.67 -10.20 -0.55
C LYS A 134 15.71 -10.94 -1.90
N ASN A 135 14.82 -10.59 -2.84
CA ASN A 135 14.76 -11.18 -4.18
C ASN A 135 15.71 -10.53 -5.20
N GLY A 136 16.58 -9.61 -4.77
CA GLY A 136 17.64 -9.04 -5.61
C GLY A 136 17.38 -7.64 -6.13
N ILE A 137 16.28 -6.98 -5.74
CA ILE A 137 16.14 -5.54 -5.92
C ILE A 137 17.20 -4.83 -5.08
N LYS A 138 17.96 -3.93 -5.70
CA LYS A 138 19.05 -3.18 -5.06
C LYS A 138 18.62 -1.79 -4.62
N LYS A 139 17.63 -1.21 -5.29
CA LYS A 139 17.18 0.16 -5.04
C LYS A 139 15.67 0.25 -5.22
N ILE A 140 15.01 0.87 -4.25
CA ILE A 140 13.56 1.09 -4.28
C ILE A 140 13.31 2.58 -4.24
N VAL A 141 12.47 3.06 -5.15
CA VAL A 141 11.98 4.44 -5.18
C VAL A 141 10.47 4.39 -5.05
N VAL A 142 9.92 5.12 -4.09
CA VAL A 142 8.47 5.24 -3.92
C VAL A 142 8.04 6.62 -4.37
N VAL A 143 7.22 6.68 -5.42
CA VAL A 143 6.63 7.91 -5.94
C VAL A 143 5.18 7.96 -5.51
N GLN A 144 4.84 8.95 -4.69
CA GLN A 144 3.52 9.10 -4.10
C GLN A 144 2.91 10.48 -4.38
N CYS A 145 1.66 10.68 -3.96
CA CYS A 145 1.06 12.02 -4.02
C CYS A 145 1.78 12.91 -3.00
N ASP A 146 1.76 14.23 -3.23
CA ASP A 146 2.05 15.19 -2.18
C ASP A 146 1.10 14.96 -0.97
N ASP A 147 1.57 15.21 0.25
CA ASP A 147 0.82 14.90 1.47
C ASP A 147 -0.47 15.71 1.55
N ASP A 148 -0.43 17.01 1.21
CA ASP A 148 -1.59 17.90 1.21
C ASP A 148 -2.60 17.53 0.10
N TYR A 149 -2.13 16.81 -0.93
CA TYR A 149 -2.93 16.38 -2.08
C TYR A 149 -3.07 14.86 -2.16
N CYS A 150 -2.94 14.17 -1.02
CA CYS A 150 -3.05 12.73 -1.02
C CYS A 150 -4.48 12.29 -1.41
N ARG A 151 -4.60 11.51 -2.49
CA ARG A 151 -5.91 10.98 -2.97
C ARG A 151 -6.74 10.32 -1.87
N PHE A 152 -6.09 9.64 -0.93
CA PHE A 152 -6.75 8.95 0.19
C PHE A 152 -6.54 9.65 1.54
N LYS A 153 -6.24 10.96 1.52
CA LYS A 153 -5.96 11.86 2.64
C LYS A 153 -4.74 11.50 3.51
N ARG A 154 -4.52 10.22 3.86
CA ARG A 154 -3.46 9.75 4.78
C ARG A 154 -2.51 8.74 4.17
N GLY A 155 -2.66 8.42 2.88
CA GLY A 155 -1.90 7.38 2.21
C GLY A 155 -0.40 7.67 2.09
N SER A 156 -0.06 8.90 1.69
CA SER A 156 1.33 9.33 1.50
C SER A 156 2.06 9.44 2.84
N GLU A 157 1.45 10.13 3.82
CA GLU A 157 1.96 10.24 5.20
C GLU A 157 2.22 8.86 5.84
N THR A 158 1.26 7.93 5.73
CA THR A 158 1.40 6.57 6.29
C THR A 158 2.57 5.82 5.65
N SER A 159 2.71 5.91 4.33
CA SER A 159 3.81 5.27 3.62
C SER A 159 5.16 5.89 4.00
N GLN A 160 5.24 7.21 4.08
CA GLN A 160 6.47 7.92 4.45
C GLN A 160 6.96 7.50 5.84
N LYS A 161 6.08 7.49 6.85
CA LYS A 161 6.43 7.05 8.21
C LYS A 161 6.93 5.60 8.22
N ARG A 162 6.25 4.70 7.52
CA ARG A 162 6.69 3.29 7.41
C ARG A 162 8.03 3.13 6.71
N LEU A 163 8.26 3.84 5.61
CA LEU A 163 9.52 3.81 4.88
C LEU A 163 10.66 4.42 5.71
N MET A 164 10.39 5.46 6.49
CA MET A 164 11.36 6.02 7.43
C MET A 164 11.80 4.97 8.47
N LEU A 165 10.84 4.32 9.12
CA LEU A 165 11.13 3.24 10.09
C LEU A 165 11.85 2.06 9.44
N LEU A 166 11.38 1.63 8.26
CA LEU A 166 12.03 0.55 7.50
C LEU A 166 13.48 0.89 7.15
N ASN A 167 13.77 2.13 6.73
CA ASN A 167 15.13 2.57 6.46
C ASN A 167 16.01 2.62 7.72
N MET A 168 15.44 2.85 8.90
CA MET A 168 16.19 2.72 10.16
C MET A 168 16.57 1.27 10.41
N VAL A 169 15.60 0.35 10.30
CA VAL A 169 15.85 -1.10 10.44
C VAL A 169 16.88 -1.60 9.42
N LEU A 170 16.77 -1.20 8.15
CA LEU A 170 17.69 -1.61 7.09
C LEU A 170 19.14 -1.14 7.31
N LYS A 171 19.39 -0.12 8.12
CA LYS A 171 20.75 0.34 8.47
C LYS A 171 21.40 -0.50 9.56
N GLU A 172 20.61 -1.30 10.28
CA GLU A 172 21.08 -2.18 11.35
C GLU A 172 21.38 -3.60 10.86
N LEU A 173 20.96 -3.93 9.63
CA LEU A 173 21.19 -5.22 8.96
C LEU A 173 22.46 -5.20 8.10
#